data_AF-A0A6N9I4S1-F1
#
_entry.id   AF-A0A6N9I4S1-F1
#
_cell.length_a   1.000
_cell.length_b   1.000
_cell.length_c   1.000
_cell.angle_alpha   90.00
_cell.angle_beta   90.00
_cell.angle_gamma   90.00
#
_symmetry.space_group_name_H-M   'P 1'
#
loop_
_entity.id
_entity.type
_entity.pdbx_description
1 polymer ?
#
loop_
_entity_poly.entity_id
_entity_poly.type
_entity_poly.pdbx_seq_one_letter_code
_entity_poly.pdbx_strand_id
1 'polypeptide(L)'
;MRESSLRWTFIIGLLLSVFLDGTISQQFAGHLFRSSATAVPEITTLWLLCASFFEDQYHMPTYWFAVFAGVVFDLFYSGYWGVYLFIFPVIVWLARTLRQVLPVNLFATLLVGFLGFTIQPLLSWSALQMIGGTGTSFADFMVIDLAPTLALNEVILLILYVPLRQLYLRGARVQ
;
A
#
# COMPACT_ATOMS: atom_id res chain seq x y z
N MET A 1 5.77 10.53 -25.77
CA MET A 1 4.30 10.59 -25.54
C MET A 1 3.77 9.48 -24.63
N ARG A 2 4.31 8.24 -24.65
CA ARG A 2 3.80 7.13 -23.82
C ARG A 2 4.32 7.13 -22.37
N GLU A 3 5.55 7.62 -22.13
CA GLU A 3 6.08 7.83 -20.78
C GLU A 3 5.22 8.80 -19.96
N SER A 4 4.74 9.89 -20.58
CA SER A 4 3.85 10.83 -19.91
C SER A 4 2.51 10.19 -19.58
N SER A 5 1.98 9.32 -20.45
CA SER A 5 0.72 8.60 -20.20
C SER A 5 0.82 7.69 -18.98
N LEU A 6 1.89 6.88 -18.84
CA LEU A 6 2.04 6.01 -17.67
C LEU A 6 2.24 6.83 -16.39
N ARG A 7 3.00 7.94 -16.46
CA ARG A 7 3.17 8.87 -15.33
C ARG A 7 1.83 9.44 -14.87
N TRP A 8 0.99 9.89 -15.79
CA TRP A 8 -0.34 10.38 -15.46
C TRP A 8 -1.22 9.29 -14.87
N THR A 9 -1.19 8.07 -15.41
CA THR A 9 -1.95 6.95 -14.82
C THR A 9 -1.45 6.62 -13.41
N PHE A 10 -0.14 6.62 -13.17
CA PHE A 10 0.43 6.44 -11.84
C PHE A 10 -0.05 7.52 -10.86
N ILE A 11 0.03 8.80 -11.25
CA ILE A 11 -0.36 9.94 -10.40
C ILE A 11 -1.86 9.89 -10.10
N ILE A 12 -2.70 9.69 -11.12
CA ILE A 12 -4.16 9.63 -10.96
C ILE A 12 -4.54 8.43 -10.09
N GLY A 13 -3.96 7.27 -10.34
CA GLY A 13 -4.22 6.08 -9.54
C GLY A 13 -3.74 6.21 -8.10
N LEU A 14 -2.61 6.90 -7.87
CA LEU A 14 -2.12 7.18 -6.52
C LEU A 14 -3.08 8.09 -5.76
N LEU A 15 -3.50 9.20 -6.37
CA LEU A 15 -4.49 10.09 -5.76
C LEU A 15 -5.80 9.35 -5.46
N LEU A 16 -6.31 8.58 -6.42
CA LEU A 16 -7.50 7.76 -6.21
C LEU A 16 -7.33 6.75 -5.08
N SER A 17 -6.18 6.07 -5.01
CA SER A 17 -5.91 5.08 -3.97
C SER A 17 -5.96 5.69 -2.56
N VAL A 18 -5.41 6.90 -2.40
CA VAL A 18 -5.46 7.64 -1.13
C VAL A 18 -6.90 7.89 -0.70
N PHE A 19 -7.80 8.29 -1.60
CA PHE A 19 -9.22 8.49 -1.26
C PHE A 19 -10.00 7.19 -1.07
N LEU A 20 -9.62 6.12 -1.79
CA LEU A 20 -10.28 4.83 -1.70
C LEU A 20 -10.09 4.17 -0.34
N ASP A 21 -8.93 4.33 0.30
CA ASP A 21 -8.68 3.81 1.65
C ASP A 21 -9.76 4.28 2.65
N GLY A 22 -10.02 5.58 2.66
CA GLY A 22 -11.04 6.20 3.51
C GLY A 22 -12.46 5.88 3.09
N THR A 23 -12.73 5.93 1.79
CA THR A 23 -14.09 5.70 1.26
C THR A 23 -14.53 4.26 1.52
N ILE A 24 -13.66 3.28 1.29
CA ILE A 24 -13.97 1.86 1.57
C ILE A 24 -14.11 1.66 3.07
N SER A 25 -13.21 2.21 3.87
CA SER A 25 -13.28 2.13 5.33
C SER A 25 -14.61 2.68 5.86
N GLN A 26 -15.04 3.85 5.38
CA GLN A 26 -16.27 4.49 5.80
C GLN A 26 -17.51 3.72 5.33
N GLN A 27 -17.56 3.33 4.05
CA GLN A 27 -18.74 2.68 3.47
C GLN A 27 -18.97 1.28 4.02
N PHE A 28 -17.88 0.57 4.36
CA PHE A 28 -17.93 -0.81 4.87
C PHE A 28 -17.59 -0.91 6.36
N ALA A 29 -17.66 0.20 7.11
CA ALA A 29 -17.25 0.25 8.51
C ALA A 29 -17.87 -0.85 9.38
N GLY A 30 -19.19 -1.10 9.22
CA GLY A 30 -19.89 -2.15 9.98
C GLY A 30 -19.43 -3.58 9.70
N HIS A 31 -18.74 -3.80 8.58
CA HIS A 31 -18.15 -5.10 8.23
C HIS A 31 -16.67 -5.18 8.58
N LEU A 32 -15.93 -4.07 8.41
CA LEU A 32 -14.48 -4.01 8.55
C LEU A 32 -14.00 -3.79 9.98
N PHE A 33 -14.76 -3.06 10.80
CA PHE A 33 -14.35 -2.65 12.15
C PHE A 33 -15.26 -3.30 13.20
N ARG A 34 -15.02 -4.58 13.47
CA ARG A 34 -15.73 -5.33 14.53
C ARG A 34 -14.84 -5.43 15.76
N SER A 35 -15.44 -5.56 16.94
CA SER A 35 -14.68 -5.68 18.20
C SER A 35 -13.71 -6.86 18.24
N SER A 36 -13.96 -7.91 17.45
CA SER A 36 -13.11 -9.11 17.37
C SER A 36 -12.17 -9.13 16.16
N ALA A 37 -12.33 -8.21 15.20
CA ALA A 37 -11.52 -8.14 13.99
C ALA A 37 -11.66 -6.78 13.31
N THR A 38 -10.53 -6.10 13.12
CA THR A 38 -10.36 -4.83 12.42
C THR A 38 -9.58 -5.10 11.14
N ALA A 39 -10.23 -5.01 9.98
CA ALA A 39 -9.59 -5.16 8.69
C ALA A 39 -9.51 -3.81 7.98
N VAL A 40 -8.32 -3.22 7.94
CA VAL A 40 -8.08 -1.91 7.31
C VAL A 40 -7.74 -2.10 5.83
N PRO A 41 -8.45 -1.47 4.88
CA PRO A 41 -8.01 -1.41 3.49
C PRO A 41 -6.69 -0.64 3.36
N GLU A 42 -5.75 -1.17 2.56
CA GLU A 42 -4.43 -0.58 2.29
C GLU A 42 -4.19 -0.44 0.77
N ILE A 43 -5.14 0.20 0.09
CA ILE A 43 -5.17 0.42 -1.35
C ILE A 43 -4.01 1.31 -1.80
N THR A 44 -3.64 2.35 -1.04
CA THR A 44 -2.48 3.19 -1.35
C THR A 44 -1.18 2.39 -1.35
N THR A 45 -1.02 1.54 -0.35
CA THR A 45 0.12 0.63 -0.17
C THR A 45 0.19 -0.36 -1.31
N LEU A 46 -0.94 -0.99 -1.63
CA LEU A 46 -1.07 -1.90 -2.77
C LEU A 46 -0.67 -1.22 -4.08
N TRP A 47 -1.15 0.00 -4.31
CA TRP A 47 -0.83 0.77 -5.51
C TRP A 47 0.67 1.08 -5.62
N LEU A 48 1.27 1.63 -4.55
CA LEU A 48 2.70 1.96 -4.51
C LEU A 48 3.58 0.72 -4.67
N LEU A 49 3.20 -0.37 -4.03
CA LEU A 49 3.90 -1.65 -4.07
C LEU A 49 3.85 -2.26 -5.47
N CYS A 50 2.66 -2.36 -6.07
CA CYS A 50 2.49 -2.88 -7.43
C CYS A 50 3.20 -2.02 -8.47
N ALA A 51 3.08 -0.68 -8.38
CA ALA A 51 3.79 0.24 -9.27
C ALA A 51 5.30 0.01 -9.18
N SER A 52 5.84 -0.05 -7.96
CA SER A 52 7.28 -0.20 -7.72
C SER A 52 7.82 -1.59 -8.03
N PHE A 53 7.01 -2.64 -7.87
CA PHE A 53 7.42 -4.02 -8.12
C PHE A 53 7.27 -4.40 -9.59
N PHE A 54 6.27 -3.89 -10.32
CA PHE A 54 6.06 -4.23 -11.73
C PHE A 54 6.85 -3.35 -12.71
N GLU A 55 7.10 -2.09 -12.37
CA GLU A 55 7.84 -1.16 -13.21
C GLU A 55 9.34 -1.50 -13.25
N ASP A 56 9.88 -1.69 -14.45
CA ASP A 56 11.27 -2.18 -14.65
C ASP A 56 12.19 -1.12 -15.28
N GLN A 57 11.63 -0.16 -16.04
CA GLN A 57 12.42 0.66 -16.98
C GLN A 57 12.25 2.17 -16.81
N TYR A 58 11.18 2.63 -16.16
CA TYR A 58 10.92 4.07 -16.06
C TYR A 58 11.54 4.64 -14.79
N HIS A 59 12.36 5.69 -14.95
CA HIS A 59 12.88 6.48 -13.85
C HIS A 59 11.79 7.41 -13.27
N MET A 60 10.60 6.86 -12.99
CA MET A 60 9.60 7.61 -12.26
C MET A 60 10.14 7.93 -10.87
N PRO A 61 9.97 9.19 -10.40
CA PRO A 61 10.35 9.59 -9.06
C PRO A 61 9.34 9.04 -8.02
N THR A 62 9.12 7.72 -8.00
CA THR A 62 8.12 7.04 -7.16
C THR A 62 8.33 7.34 -5.68
N TYR A 63 9.58 7.53 -5.23
CA TYR A 63 9.88 7.96 -3.86
C TYR A 63 9.29 9.33 -3.53
N TRP A 64 9.43 10.32 -4.41
CA TRP A 64 8.88 11.66 -4.19
C TRP A 64 7.35 11.64 -4.16
N PHE A 65 6.74 10.84 -5.03
CA PHE A 65 5.29 10.65 -5.02
C PHE A 65 4.81 9.90 -3.78
N ALA A 66 5.57 8.92 -3.27
CA ALA A 66 5.26 8.22 -2.03
C ALA A 66 5.35 9.14 -0.81
N VAL A 67 6.38 10.00 -0.73
CA VAL A 67 6.48 11.05 0.31
C VAL A 67 5.27 11.98 0.23
N PHE A 68 4.97 12.50 -0.97
CA PHE A 68 3.83 13.40 -1.17
C PHE A 68 2.50 12.74 -0.78
N ALA A 69 2.27 11.50 -1.22
CA ALA A 69 1.09 10.73 -0.85
C ALA A 69 1.03 10.51 0.67
N GLY A 70 2.16 10.25 1.33
CA GLY A 70 2.22 10.06 2.77
C GLY A 70 1.84 11.32 3.54
N VAL A 71 2.35 12.48 3.09
CA VAL A 71 1.96 13.79 3.66
C VAL A 71 0.46 14.05 3.46
N VAL A 72 -0.07 13.81 2.27
CA VAL A 72 -1.51 13.96 2.00
C VAL A 72 -2.32 13.01 2.88
N PHE A 73 -1.89 11.75 3.00
CA PHE A 73 -2.55 10.73 3.80
C PHE A 73 -2.59 11.10 5.28
N ASP A 74 -1.45 11.48 5.85
CA ASP A 74 -1.32 11.91 7.25
C ASP A 74 -2.23 13.12 7.55
N LEU A 75 -2.18 14.16 6.73
CA LEU A 75 -3.00 15.37 6.91
C LEU A 75 -4.49 15.11 6.69
N PHE A 76 -4.85 14.23 5.76
CA PHE A 76 -6.25 13.95 5.43
C PHE A 76 -6.92 13.04 6.46
N TYR A 77 -6.23 11.98 6.91
CA TYR A 77 -6.80 10.98 7.81
C TYR A 77 -6.59 11.28 9.29
N SER A 78 -5.40 11.79 9.66
CA SER A 78 -5.06 12.04 11.07
C SER A 78 -5.14 13.53 11.43
N GLY A 79 -5.04 14.43 10.46
CA GLY A 79 -5.07 15.88 10.70
C GLY A 79 -3.75 16.47 11.19
N TYR A 80 -2.68 15.67 11.26
CA TYR A 80 -1.33 16.07 11.66
C TYR A 80 -0.27 15.31 10.86
N TRP A 81 0.99 15.68 11.00
CA TRP A 81 2.12 14.96 10.40
C TRP A 81 2.29 13.61 11.10
N GLY A 82 1.80 12.56 10.45
CA GLY A 82 1.81 11.20 10.96
C GLY A 82 3.08 10.46 10.58
N VAL A 83 2.95 9.16 10.33
CA VAL A 83 4.06 8.27 9.98
C VAL A 83 4.05 7.83 8.53
N TYR A 84 2.95 8.08 7.81
CA TYR A 84 2.81 7.62 6.43
C TYR A 84 3.77 8.35 5.48
N LEU A 85 4.21 9.58 5.79
CA LEU A 85 5.31 10.23 5.07
C LEU A 85 6.61 9.40 5.04
N PHE A 86 6.83 8.54 6.04
CA PHE A 86 7.99 7.66 6.13
C PHE A 86 7.68 6.23 5.69
N ILE A 87 6.49 5.71 6.03
CA ILE A 87 6.09 4.34 5.68
C ILE A 87 5.99 4.16 4.18
N PHE A 88 5.32 5.05 3.44
CA PHE A 88 5.13 4.86 1.99
C PHE A 88 6.47 4.81 1.21
N PRO A 89 7.47 5.67 1.48
CA PRO A 89 8.81 5.49 0.91
C PRO A 89 9.46 4.14 1.26
N VAL A 90 9.27 3.62 2.47
CA VAL A 90 9.76 2.29 2.87
C VAL A 90 9.08 1.19 2.04
N ILE A 91 7.78 1.30 1.77
CA ILE A 91 7.06 0.36 0.90
C ILE A 91 7.61 0.37 -0.53
N VAL A 92 7.88 1.56 -1.09
CA VAL A 92 8.54 1.70 -2.40
C VAL A 92 9.92 1.07 -2.40
N TRP A 93 10.72 1.34 -1.37
CA TRP A 93 12.06 0.78 -1.21
C TRP A 93 12.03 -0.75 -1.14
N LEU A 94 11.13 -1.32 -0.33
CA LEU A 94 10.92 -2.76 -0.19
C LEU A 94 10.58 -3.39 -1.54
N ALA A 95 9.58 -2.85 -2.24
CA ALA A 95 9.13 -3.38 -3.53
C ALA A 95 10.24 -3.33 -4.59
N ARG A 96 10.98 -2.22 -4.69
CA ARG A 96 12.11 -2.09 -5.63
C ARG A 96 13.26 -3.04 -5.29
N THR A 97 13.56 -3.22 -4.01
CA THR A 97 14.61 -4.14 -3.55
C THR A 97 14.23 -5.57 -3.88
N LEU A 98 13.00 -5.98 -3.59
CA LEU A 98 12.51 -7.33 -3.89
C LEU A 98 12.41 -7.59 -5.40
N ARG A 99 12.11 -6.56 -6.21
CA ARG A 99 12.12 -6.69 -7.67
C ARG A 99 13.50 -7.06 -8.24
N GLN A 100 14.59 -6.66 -7.60
CA GLN A 100 15.94 -7.03 -8.06
C GLN A 100 16.26 -8.51 -7.88
N VAL A 101 15.56 -9.19 -6.97
CA VAL A 101 15.84 -10.59 -6.60
C VAL A 101 14.71 -11.56 -6.94
N LEU A 102 13.46 -11.08 -7.07
CA LEU A 102 12.28 -11.91 -7.35
C LEU A 102 11.79 -11.74 -8.80
N PRO A 103 11.36 -12.83 -9.45
CA PRO A 103 10.70 -12.75 -10.75
C PRO A 103 9.28 -12.16 -10.63
N VAL A 104 8.79 -11.53 -11.70
CA VAL A 104 7.43 -10.97 -11.74
C VAL A 104 6.40 -12.04 -12.07
N ASN A 105 5.95 -12.74 -11.04
CA ASN A 105 4.85 -13.68 -11.12
C ASN A 105 3.88 -13.49 -9.94
N LEU A 106 2.76 -14.23 -9.97
CA LEU A 106 1.70 -14.11 -8.96
C LEU A 106 2.25 -14.36 -7.54
N PHE A 107 2.95 -15.47 -7.33
CA PHE A 107 3.47 -15.85 -6.02
C PHE A 107 4.45 -14.83 -5.45
N ALA A 108 5.37 -14.32 -6.27
CA ALA A 108 6.29 -13.27 -5.86
C ALA A 108 5.54 -11.96 -5.53
N THR A 109 4.50 -11.62 -6.29
CA THR A 109 3.68 -10.43 -6.01
C THR A 109 2.94 -10.57 -4.68
N LEU A 110 2.33 -11.72 -4.41
CA LEU A 110 1.67 -12.01 -3.12
C LEU A 110 2.67 -11.97 -1.96
N LEU A 111 3.90 -12.50 -2.16
CA LEU A 111 4.93 -12.41 -1.13
C LEU A 111 5.34 -10.96 -0.83
N VAL A 112 5.52 -10.14 -1.86
CA VAL A 112 5.84 -8.72 -1.70
C VAL A 112 4.67 -8.00 -1.01
N GLY A 113 3.44 -8.29 -1.44
CA GLY A 113 2.19 -7.83 -0.81
C GLY A 113 2.18 -8.14 0.68
N PHE A 114 2.40 -9.40 1.04
CA PHE A 114 2.38 -9.88 2.42
C PHE A 114 3.36 -9.09 3.30
N LEU A 115 4.57 -8.85 2.79
CA LEU A 115 5.57 -8.05 3.50
C LEU A 115 5.15 -6.59 3.63
N GLY A 116 4.64 -5.98 2.56
CA GLY A 116 4.16 -4.59 2.57
C GLY A 116 3.00 -4.37 3.54
N PHE A 117 1.97 -5.22 3.46
CA PHE A 117 0.79 -5.20 4.31
C PHE A 117 1.07 -5.66 5.75
N THR A 118 2.25 -6.22 6.02
CA THR A 118 2.71 -6.47 7.39
C THR A 118 3.49 -5.27 7.93
N ILE A 119 4.43 -4.75 7.14
CA ILE A 119 5.33 -3.67 7.56
C ILE A 119 4.55 -2.39 7.85
N GLN A 120 3.57 -2.03 7.03
CA GLN A 120 2.83 -0.80 7.21
C GLN A 120 2.04 -0.75 8.54
N PRO A 121 1.13 -1.70 8.84
CA PRO A 121 0.43 -1.71 10.13
C PRO A 121 1.39 -1.81 11.31
N LEU A 122 2.46 -2.60 11.18
CA LEU A 122 3.44 -2.79 12.25
C LEU A 122 4.17 -1.49 12.59
N LEU A 123 4.64 -0.74 11.58
CA LEU A 123 5.30 0.55 11.80
C LEU A 123 4.33 1.59 12.35
N SER A 124 3.09 1.62 11.85
CA SER A 124 2.05 2.52 12.32
C SER A 124 1.68 2.26 13.78
N TRP A 125 1.40 1.00 14.14
CA TRP A 125 1.13 0.60 15.52
C TRP A 125 2.32 0.88 16.45
N SER A 126 3.55 0.58 16.01
CA SER A 126 4.75 0.84 16.81
C SER A 126 4.92 2.33 17.11
N ALA A 127 4.69 3.19 16.12
CA ALA A 127 4.75 4.63 16.33
C ALA A 127 3.66 5.13 17.27
N LEU A 128 2.43 4.65 17.11
CA LEU A 128 1.32 4.97 18.02
C LEU A 128 1.62 4.53 19.47
N GLN A 129 2.20 3.34 19.66
CA GLN A 129 2.63 2.89 20.98
C GLN A 129 3.71 3.80 21.60
N MET A 130 4.70 4.23 20.80
CA MET A 130 5.80 5.09 21.27
C MET A 130 5.33 6.46 21.76
N ILE A 131 4.28 7.02 21.14
CA ILE A 131 3.71 8.31 21.54
C ILE A 131 2.56 8.18 22.55
N GLY A 132 2.26 6.96 23.01
CA GLY A 132 1.11 6.70 23.91
C GLY A 132 -0.26 6.89 23.25
N GLY A 133 -0.32 6.83 21.92
CA GLY A 133 -1.55 6.97 21.12
C GLY A 133 -2.39 5.70 21.03
N THR A 134 -1.89 4.57 21.52
CA THR A 134 -2.65 3.33 21.69
C THR A 134 -2.24 2.60 22.96
N GLY A 135 -3.14 1.77 23.48
CA GLY A 135 -2.90 0.84 24.60
C GLY A 135 -3.05 -0.63 24.19
N THR A 136 -3.21 -0.90 22.90
CA THR A 136 -3.38 -2.25 22.35
C THR A 136 -2.09 -3.05 22.56
N SER A 137 -2.20 -4.24 23.15
CA SER A 137 -1.04 -5.13 23.31
C SER A 137 -0.54 -5.62 21.96
N PHE A 138 0.72 -6.05 21.88
CA PHE A 138 1.25 -6.62 20.64
C PHE A 138 0.46 -7.86 20.18
N ALA A 139 0.04 -8.71 21.12
CA ALA A 139 -0.76 -9.90 20.82
C ALA A 139 -2.13 -9.54 20.23
N ASP A 140 -2.81 -8.56 20.82
CA ASP A 140 -4.09 -8.08 20.32
C ASP A 140 -3.93 -7.43 18.94
N PHE A 141 -2.90 -6.61 18.73
CA PHE A 141 -2.58 -6.06 17.43
C PHE A 141 -2.38 -7.14 16.37
N MET A 142 -1.64 -8.21 16.67
CA MET A 142 -1.41 -9.29 15.70
C MET A 142 -2.70 -10.01 15.29
N VAL A 143 -3.60 -10.27 16.24
CA VAL A 143 -4.80 -11.10 16.02
C VAL A 143 -5.99 -10.28 15.55
N ILE A 144 -6.21 -9.11 16.16
CA ILE A 144 -7.40 -8.28 15.94
C ILE A 144 -7.18 -7.35 14.76
N ASP A 145 -6.00 -6.77 14.58
CA ASP A 145 -5.76 -5.74 13.56
C ASP A 145 -4.98 -6.29 12.36
N LEU A 146 -3.79 -6.86 12.60
CA LEU A 146 -2.85 -7.25 11.55
C LEU A 146 -3.36 -8.41 10.71
N ALA A 147 -3.76 -9.53 11.33
CA ALA A 147 -4.17 -10.71 10.58
C ALA A 147 -5.41 -10.46 9.69
N PRO A 148 -6.48 -9.78 10.15
CA PRO A 148 -7.62 -9.46 9.30
C PRO A 148 -7.28 -8.45 8.20
N THR A 149 -6.46 -7.43 8.51
CA THR A 149 -5.95 -6.45 7.54
C THR A 149 -5.14 -7.14 6.44
N LEU A 150 -4.21 -8.02 6.81
CA LEU A 150 -3.39 -8.78 5.87
C LEU A 150 -4.26 -9.65 4.96
N ALA A 151 -5.21 -10.40 5.53
CA ALA A 151 -6.10 -11.26 4.77
C ALA A 151 -6.95 -10.47 3.76
N LEU A 152 -7.50 -9.32 4.16
CA LEU A 152 -8.26 -8.44 3.28
C LEU A 152 -7.41 -7.96 2.11
N ASN A 153 -6.23 -7.41 2.40
CA ASN A 153 -5.39 -6.79 1.37
C ASN A 153 -4.77 -7.81 0.42
N GLU A 154 -4.46 -9.03 0.88
CA GLU A 154 -4.06 -10.15 0.02
C GLU A 154 -5.16 -10.55 -0.95
N VAL A 155 -6.41 -10.62 -0.49
CA VAL A 155 -7.56 -10.93 -1.38
C VAL A 155 -7.74 -9.82 -2.42
N ILE A 156 -7.64 -8.55 -2.02
CA ILE A 156 -7.72 -7.42 -2.95
C ILE A 156 -6.56 -7.46 -3.95
N LEU A 157 -5.34 -7.73 -3.50
CA LEU A 157 -4.17 -7.89 -4.37
C LEU A 157 -4.35 -9.02 -5.37
N LEU A 158 -4.88 -10.16 -4.95
CA LEU A 158 -5.17 -11.29 -5.83
C LEU A 158 -6.17 -10.91 -6.94
N ILE A 159 -7.24 -10.18 -6.57
CA ILE A 159 -8.26 -9.69 -7.52
C ILE A 159 -7.65 -8.67 -8.50
N LEU A 160 -6.85 -7.73 -7.99
CA LEU A 160 -6.26 -6.65 -8.78
C LEU A 160 -4.96 -7.05 -9.51
N TYR A 161 -4.41 -8.23 -9.25
CA TYR A 161 -3.16 -8.69 -9.83
C TYR A 161 -3.17 -8.62 -11.36
N VAL A 162 -4.20 -9.17 -12.00
CA VAL A 162 -4.30 -9.22 -13.46
C VAL A 162 -4.37 -7.81 -14.08
N PRO A 163 -5.30 -6.92 -13.68
CA PRO A 163 -5.37 -5.58 -14.27
C PRO A 163 -4.12 -4.75 -14.00
N LEU A 164 -3.56 -4.78 -12.78
CA LEU A 164 -2.35 -4.02 -12.45
C LEU A 164 -1.13 -4.53 -13.21
N ARG A 165 -0.96 -5.85 -13.28
CA ARG A 165 0.12 -6.44 -14.07
C ARG A 165 0.02 -6.07 -15.54
N GLN A 166 -1.19 -6.07 -16.11
CA GLN A 166 -1.39 -5.63 -17.49
C GLN A 166 -1.07 -4.14 -17.66
N LEU A 167 -1.51 -3.30 -16.73
CA LEU A 167 -1.27 -1.85 -16.79
C LEU A 167 0.22 -1.53 -16.85
N TYR A 168 1.02 -2.11 -15.95
CA TYR A 168 2.45 -1.81 -15.84
C TYR A 168 3.32 -2.63 -16.83
N LEU A 169 2.99 -3.90 -17.12
CA LEU A 169 3.80 -4.73 -18.03
C LEU A 169 3.40 -4.64 -19.50
N ARG A 170 2.13 -4.41 -19.87
CA ARG A 170 1.78 -4.16 -21.29
C ARG A 170 2.29 -2.80 -21.75
N GLY A 171 2.48 -1.85 -20.82
CA GLY A 171 3.22 -0.63 -21.07
C GLY A 171 4.66 -0.86 -21.55
N ALA A 172 5.25 -2.04 -21.28
CA ALA A 172 6.64 -2.38 -21.62
C ALA A 172 6.81 -3.28 -22.87
N ARG A 173 5.77 -3.98 -23.36
CA ARG A 173 5.88 -4.97 -24.47
C ARG A 173 5.52 -4.47 -25.86
N VAL A 174 5.21 -3.19 -26.04
CA VAL A 174 4.94 -2.62 -27.38
C VAL A 174 6.17 -1.85 -27.88
N GLN A 175 7.35 -2.37 -27.55
CA GLN A 175 8.67 -2.04 -28.09
C GLN A 175 9.25 -3.32 -28.70
#